data_AF-A0A1G4PV93-F1
#
_entry.id   AF-A0A1G4PV93-F1
#
_cell.length_a   1.000
_cell.length_b   1.000
_cell.length_c   1.000
_cell.angle_alpha   90.00
_cell.angle_beta   90.00
_cell.angle_gamma   90.00
#
_symmetry.space_group_name_H-M   'P 1'
#
loop_
_entity.id
_entity.type
_entity.pdbx_description
1 polymer ?
#
loop_
_entity_poly.entity_id
_entity_poly.type
_entity_poly.pdbx_seq_one_letter_code
_entity_poly.pdbx_strand_id
1 'polypeptide(L)'
;MLKGIHPVLSPDLLRAIARMGHGDDIVIADANFPSSTMGPDVIRADGVTATEMAEAILTHMPLDTFVPETAWRMEVVGDPGAVPEVCVEFQEIVSRRAGDFRIARLERFAFYEHARKAAYIVATTEFRLYGNLILKKGVVHPHEVYRGRDLF
;
A
#
# COMPACT_ATOMS: atom_id res chain seq x y z
N MET A 1 -14.48 5.66 14.37
CA MET A 1 -14.46 6.74 13.36
C MET A 1 -13.93 8.01 13.99
N LEU A 2 -13.12 8.78 13.26
CA LEU A 2 -12.48 10.01 13.75
C LEU A 2 -12.53 11.09 12.66
N LYS A 3 -12.53 12.37 13.06
CA LYS A 3 -12.45 13.49 12.11
C LYS A 3 -11.08 13.48 11.43
N GLY A 4 -11.06 13.67 10.10
CA GLY A 4 -9.83 13.73 9.31
C GLY A 4 -9.19 12.38 9.01
N ILE A 5 -9.74 11.26 9.49
CA ILE A 5 -9.24 9.91 9.20
C ILE A 5 -10.13 9.26 8.14
N HIS A 6 -9.53 8.56 7.18
CA HIS A 6 -10.27 7.91 6.11
C HIS A 6 -11.15 6.78 6.70
N PRO A 7 -12.45 6.73 6.39
CA PRO A 7 -13.40 5.89 7.13
C PRO A 7 -13.20 4.38 6.96
N VAL A 8 -12.55 3.97 5.87
CA VAL A 8 -12.19 2.56 5.60
C VAL A 8 -11.09 2.04 6.53
N LEU A 9 -10.29 2.93 7.14
CA LEU A 9 -9.20 2.49 8.01
C LEU A 9 -9.77 2.00 9.35
N SER A 10 -9.72 0.68 9.55
CA SER A 10 -10.08 0.04 10.81
C SER A 10 -9.14 0.48 11.93
N PRO A 11 -9.54 0.36 13.21
CA PRO A 11 -8.67 0.66 14.34
C PRO A 11 -7.33 -0.10 14.30
N ASP A 12 -7.36 -1.37 13.89
CA ASP A 12 -6.15 -2.20 13.77
C ASP A 12 -5.24 -1.74 12.63
N LEU A 13 -5.82 -1.34 11.49
CA LEU A 13 -5.04 -0.80 10.38
C LEU A 13 -4.43 0.56 10.71
N LEU A 14 -5.17 1.43 11.40
CA LEU A 14 -4.63 2.70 11.91
C LEU A 14 -3.44 2.46 12.84
N ARG A 15 -3.56 1.49 13.76
CA ARG A 15 -2.45 1.11 14.63
C ARG A 15 -1.25 0.59 13.83
N ALA A 16 -1.48 -0.24 12.81
CA ALA A 16 -0.41 -0.80 11.99
C ALA A 16 0.37 0.30 11.24
N ILE A 17 -0.32 1.16 10.48
CA ILE A 17 0.35 2.23 9.72
C ILE A 17 1.03 3.26 10.63
N ALA A 18 0.51 3.49 11.84
CA ALA A 18 1.13 4.36 12.83
C ALA A 18 2.38 3.74 13.47
N ARG A 19 2.45 2.41 13.59
CA ARG A 19 3.62 1.68 14.11
C ARG A 19 4.73 1.50 13.09
N MET A 20 4.41 1.47 11.80
CA MET A 20 5.41 1.39 10.74
C MET A 20 6.39 2.57 10.81
N GLY A 21 7.68 2.29 10.65
CA GLY A 21 8.74 3.28 10.47
C GLY A 21 8.96 3.66 9.00
N HIS A 22 9.91 4.56 8.76
CA HIS A 22 10.42 4.82 7.42
C HIS A 22 11.11 3.56 6.88
N GLY A 23 10.76 3.15 5.66
CA GLY A 23 11.34 2.01 4.97
C GLY A 23 10.51 0.72 5.09
N ASP A 24 9.59 0.66 6.05
CA ASP A 24 8.68 -0.47 6.22
C ASP A 24 7.71 -0.58 5.05
N ASP A 25 7.46 -1.82 4.63
CA ASP A 25 6.51 -2.15 3.57
C ASP A 25 5.17 -2.61 4.15
N ILE A 26 4.07 -2.27 3.47
CA ILE A 26 2.74 -2.84 3.71
C ILE A 26 2.19 -3.41 2.41
N VAL A 27 1.61 -4.61 2.47
CA VAL A 27 0.96 -5.24 1.32
C VAL A 27 -0.53 -4.97 1.38
N ILE A 28 -1.12 -4.55 0.28
CA ILE A 28 -2.56 -4.61 0.01
C ILE A 28 -2.78 -5.81 -0.89
N ALA A 29 -3.47 -6.80 -0.37
CA ALA A 29 -3.61 -8.11 -0.98
C ALA A 29 -5.01 -8.31 -1.56
N ASP A 30 -5.08 -8.85 -2.77
CA ASP A 30 -6.31 -9.30 -3.39
C ASP A 30 -6.88 -10.56 -2.72
N ALA A 31 -8.11 -10.94 -3.09
CA ALA A 31 -8.83 -12.04 -2.46
C ALA A 31 -8.18 -13.43 -2.68
N ASN A 32 -7.27 -13.56 -3.64
CA ASN A 32 -6.59 -14.81 -3.98
C ASN A 32 -5.14 -14.86 -3.47
N PHE A 33 -4.62 -13.74 -2.97
CA PHE A 33 -3.27 -13.67 -2.43
C PHE A 33 -3.15 -14.53 -1.16
N PRO A 34 -2.09 -15.35 -1.01
CA PRO A 34 -1.92 -16.29 0.09
C PRO A 34 -1.47 -15.60 1.40
N SER A 35 -2.21 -14.58 1.85
CA SER A 35 -1.87 -13.72 2.98
C SER A 35 -1.49 -14.50 4.25
N SER A 36 -2.25 -15.56 4.56
CA SER A 36 -2.06 -16.37 5.78
C SER A 36 -0.75 -17.15 5.87
N THR A 37 -0.04 -17.35 4.75
CA THR A 37 1.21 -18.13 4.70
C THR A 37 2.43 -17.30 4.33
N MET A 38 2.27 -15.98 4.22
CA MET A 38 3.37 -15.08 3.87
C MET A 38 4.29 -14.77 5.06
N GLY A 39 3.76 -14.74 6.28
CA GLY A 39 4.54 -14.52 7.51
C GLY A 39 4.15 -13.25 8.29
N PRO A 40 3.99 -12.09 7.65
CA PRO A 40 3.57 -10.86 8.34
C PRO A 40 2.17 -10.97 8.95
N ASP A 41 1.90 -10.13 9.95
CA ASP A 41 0.57 -10.01 10.55
C ASP A 41 -0.46 -9.58 9.50
N VAL A 42 -1.58 -10.32 9.46
CA VAL A 42 -2.66 -10.08 8.50
C VAL A 42 -3.80 -9.30 9.16
N ILE A 43 -4.17 -8.18 8.54
CA ILE A 43 -5.35 -7.38 8.89
C ILE A 43 -6.39 -7.60 7.81
N ARG A 44 -7.58 -8.05 8.20
CA ARG A 44 -8.68 -8.23 7.25
C ARG A 44 -9.43 -6.93 7.00
N ALA A 45 -9.73 -6.68 5.74
CA ALA A 45 -10.52 -5.56 5.26
C ALA A 45 -11.58 -6.07 4.26
N ASP A 46 -12.45 -6.94 4.74
CA ASP A 46 -13.49 -7.55 3.92
C ASP A 46 -14.52 -6.53 3.45
N GLY A 47 -15.01 -6.73 2.23
CA GLY A 47 -15.97 -5.82 1.59
C GLY A 47 -15.36 -4.51 1.10
N VAL A 48 -14.04 -4.36 1.16
CA VAL A 48 -13.29 -3.21 0.65
C VAL A 48 -12.45 -3.65 -0.54
N THR A 49 -12.38 -2.83 -1.60
CA THR A 49 -11.50 -3.12 -2.75
C THR A 49 -10.06 -2.74 -2.44
N ALA A 50 -9.10 -3.30 -3.19
CA ALA A 50 -7.70 -2.96 -3.00
C ALA A 50 -7.43 -1.49 -3.37
N THR A 51 -8.17 -0.93 -4.34
CA THR A 51 -8.01 0.47 -4.77
C THR A 51 -8.56 1.45 -3.74
N GLU A 52 -9.71 1.15 -3.12
CA GLU A 52 -10.21 1.91 -1.96
C GLU A 52 -9.23 1.87 -0.79
N MET A 53 -8.62 0.71 -0.55
CA MET A 53 -7.62 0.55 0.50
C MET A 53 -6.34 1.34 0.21
N ALA A 54 -5.86 1.33 -1.04
CA ALA A 54 -4.69 2.10 -1.46
C ALA A 54 -4.91 3.61 -1.28
N GLU A 55 -6.07 4.12 -1.71
CA GLU A 55 -6.48 5.50 -1.51
C GLU A 55 -6.52 5.87 -0.01
N ALA A 56 -7.09 4.98 0.81
CA ALA A 56 -7.21 5.18 2.25
C ALA A 56 -5.84 5.25 2.95
N ILE A 57 -4.94 4.31 2.64
CA ILE A 57 -3.59 4.27 3.21
C ILE A 57 -2.79 5.50 2.77
N LEU A 58 -2.77 5.81 1.47
CA LEU A 58 -1.99 6.92 0.92
C LEU A 58 -2.53 8.31 1.30
N THR A 59 -3.76 8.40 1.81
CA THR A 59 -4.24 9.63 2.45
C THR A 59 -3.47 9.97 3.73
N HIS A 60 -2.94 8.97 4.43
CA HIS A 60 -2.31 9.13 5.76
C HIS A 60 -0.83 8.74 5.79
N MET A 61 -0.35 8.00 4.80
CA MET A 61 1.00 7.44 4.77
C MET A 61 1.78 7.99 3.55
N PRO A 62 2.88 8.74 3.77
CA PRO A 62 3.74 9.16 2.68
C PRO A 62 4.50 7.96 2.10
N LEU A 63 4.90 8.06 0.83
CA LEU A 63 5.81 7.12 0.19
C LEU A 63 7.27 7.54 0.34
N ASP A 64 8.17 6.58 0.26
CA ASP A 64 9.61 6.79 0.48
C ASP A 64 10.27 7.48 -0.72
N THR A 65 10.93 8.60 -0.45
CA THR A 65 11.66 9.42 -1.43
C THR A 65 13.16 9.13 -1.47
N PHE A 66 13.67 8.25 -0.60
CA PHE A 66 15.09 7.91 -0.49
C PHE A 66 15.51 6.71 -1.34
N VAL A 67 14.57 6.06 -2.02
CA VAL A 67 14.78 4.88 -2.84
C VAL A 67 14.17 5.04 -4.23
N PRO A 68 14.71 4.36 -5.26
CA PRO A 68 14.20 4.49 -6.63
C PRO A 68 12.80 3.90 -6.82
N GLU A 69 12.42 2.92 -6.01
CA GLU A 69 11.13 2.24 -6.08
C GLU A 69 10.50 2.19 -4.68
N THR A 70 9.23 2.59 -4.60
CA THR A 70 8.48 2.67 -3.32
C THR A 70 7.11 2.01 -3.40
N ALA A 71 6.72 1.53 -4.58
CA ALA A 71 5.47 0.82 -4.79
C ALA A 71 5.68 -0.27 -5.82
N TRP A 72 5.12 -1.46 -5.59
CA TRP A 72 5.28 -2.61 -6.48
C TRP A 72 3.96 -3.31 -6.74
N ARG A 73 3.75 -3.72 -7.98
CA ARG A 73 2.69 -4.66 -8.38
C ARG A 73 3.29 -5.96 -8.89
N MET A 74 2.48 -7.00 -8.90
CA MET A 74 2.84 -8.26 -9.53
C MET A 74 2.70 -8.17 -11.07
N GLU A 75 3.65 -8.77 -11.79
CA GLU A 75 3.56 -9.00 -13.23
C GLU A 75 2.51 -10.07 -13.55
N VAL A 76 1.87 -9.96 -14.72
CA VAL A 76 0.98 -11.02 -15.21
C VAL A 76 1.83 -12.20 -15.67
N VAL A 77 1.54 -13.39 -15.13
CA VAL A 77 2.30 -14.60 -15.46
C VAL A 77 2.10 -14.92 -16.94
N GLY A 78 3.21 -15.02 -17.68
CA GLY A 78 3.21 -15.25 -19.13
C GLY A 78 3.04 -14.00 -19.99
N ASP A 79 2.71 -12.85 -19.39
CA ASP A 79 2.64 -11.55 -20.09
C ASP A 79 3.07 -10.38 -19.18
N PRO A 80 4.37 -10.22 -18.89
CA PRO A 80 4.86 -9.14 -18.01
C PRO A 80 4.53 -7.72 -18.48
N GLY A 81 4.21 -7.54 -19.76
CA GLY A 81 3.83 -6.27 -20.38
C GLY A 81 2.38 -5.88 -20.13
N ALA A 82 1.51 -6.83 -19.77
CA ALA A 82 0.12 -6.55 -19.47
C ALA A 82 -0.03 -5.59 -18.27
N VAL A 83 -1.01 -4.70 -18.42
CA VAL A 83 -1.43 -3.77 -17.37
C VAL A 83 -2.93 -3.98 -17.13
N PRO A 84 -3.29 -4.85 -16.18
CA PRO A 84 -4.68 -5.00 -15.75
C PRO A 84 -5.27 -3.66 -15.30
N GLU A 85 -6.59 -3.49 -15.44
CA GLU A 85 -7.31 -2.26 -15.08
C GLU A 85 -7.03 -1.81 -13.63
N VAL A 86 -7.04 -2.75 -12.68
CA VAL A 86 -6.72 -2.48 -11.27
C VAL A 86 -5.32 -1.88 -11.09
N CYS A 87 -4.35 -2.26 -11.93
CA CYS A 87 -3.01 -1.70 -11.89
C CYS A 87 -2.92 -0.27 -12.45
N VAL A 88 -3.79 0.07 -13.41
CA VAL A 88 -3.94 1.44 -13.91
C VAL A 88 -4.51 2.31 -12.79
N GLU A 89 -5.59 1.86 -12.15
CA GLU A 89 -6.21 2.57 -11.02
C GLU A 89 -5.23 2.79 -9.87
N PHE A 90 -4.41 1.78 -9.51
CA PHE A 90 -3.37 1.97 -8.49
C PHE A 90 -2.40 3.07 -8.88
N GLN A 91 -1.95 3.12 -10.13
CA GLN A 91 -1.02 4.16 -10.58
C GLN A 91 -1.65 5.56 -10.49
N GLU A 92 -2.92 5.70 -10.88
CA GLU A 92 -3.66 6.96 -10.75
C GLU A 92 -3.83 7.40 -9.29
N ILE A 93 -4.11 6.46 -8.39
CA ILE A 93 -4.21 6.70 -6.95
C ILE A 93 -2.88 7.17 -6.40
N VAL A 94 -1.78 6.47 -6.72
CA VAL A 94 -0.43 6.84 -6.29
C VAL A 94 -0.08 8.24 -6.80
N SER A 95 -0.32 8.52 -8.08
CA SER A 95 -0.06 9.84 -8.68
C SER A 95 -0.83 10.96 -7.98
N ARG A 96 -2.10 10.73 -7.64
CA ARG A 96 -2.97 11.71 -6.98
C ARG A 96 -2.64 11.92 -5.50
N ARG A 97 -2.26 10.86 -4.78
CA ARG A 97 -2.14 10.87 -3.31
C ARG A 97 -0.71 11.04 -2.82
N ALA A 98 0.27 10.50 -3.54
CA ALA A 98 1.67 10.51 -3.14
C ALA A 98 2.55 11.38 -4.04
N GLY A 99 2.13 11.69 -5.27
CA GLY A 99 2.92 12.45 -6.25
C GLY A 99 3.47 11.57 -7.36
N ASP A 100 4.51 12.03 -8.07
CA ASP A 100 5.05 11.36 -9.27
C ASP A 100 5.89 10.11 -8.95
N PHE A 101 5.25 9.12 -8.31
CA PHE A 101 5.82 7.82 -8.04
C PHE A 101 5.32 6.80 -9.05
N ARG A 102 6.24 6.06 -9.65
CA ARG A 102 5.93 4.94 -10.53
C ARG A 102 5.78 3.65 -9.73
N ILE A 103 4.74 2.87 -10.03
CA ILE A 103 4.60 1.51 -9.52
C ILE A 103 5.51 0.58 -10.33
N ALA A 104 6.52 0.04 -9.65
CA ALA A 104 7.43 -0.95 -10.20
C ALA A 104 6.74 -2.31 -10.36
N ARG A 105 7.34 -3.17 -11.19
CA ARG A 105 6.80 -4.49 -11.53
C ARG A 105 7.73 -5.56 -10.96
N LEU A 106 7.16 -6.55 -10.28
CA LEU A 106 7.89 -7.72 -9.79
C LEU A 106 7.33 -8.99 -10.41
N GLU A 107 8.22 -9.90 -10.80
CA GLU A 107 7.86 -11.28 -11.09
C GLU A 107 7.15 -11.89 -9.86
N ARG A 108 6.25 -12.85 -10.06
CA ARG A 108 5.37 -13.41 -9.03
C ARG A 108 6.11 -13.88 -7.77
N PHE A 109 7.19 -14.63 -7.91
CA PHE A 109 7.94 -15.13 -6.75
C PHE A 109 8.78 -14.03 -6.11
N ALA A 110 9.32 -13.09 -6.89
CA ALA A 110 9.97 -11.90 -6.34
C ALA A 110 8.99 -11.06 -5.51
N PHE A 111 7.74 -10.92 -5.97
CA PHE A 111 6.67 -10.25 -5.22
C PHE A 111 6.37 -10.98 -3.90
N TYR A 112 6.31 -12.31 -3.91
CA TYR A 112 6.13 -13.09 -2.68
C TYR A 112 7.30 -12.88 -1.72
N GLU A 113 8.55 -13.01 -2.18
CA GLU A 113 9.73 -12.79 -1.34
C GLU A 113 9.80 -11.38 -0.73
N HIS A 114 9.31 -10.38 -1.46
CA HIS A 114 9.15 -9.02 -0.95
C HIS A 114 8.04 -8.97 0.11
N ALA A 115 6.86 -9.52 -0.19
CA ALA A 115 5.72 -9.55 0.72
C ALA A 115 6.04 -10.24 2.05
N ARG A 116 6.89 -11.29 2.06
CA ARG A 116 7.35 -11.96 3.29
C ARG A 116 8.09 -11.05 4.26
N LYS A 117 8.68 -9.97 3.75
CA LYS A 117 9.47 -9.00 4.53
C LYS A 117 8.68 -7.75 4.91
N ALA A 118 7.42 -7.64 4.48
CA ALA A 118 6.56 -6.52 4.83
C ALA A 118 6.24 -6.52 6.33
N ALA A 119 5.95 -5.34 6.88
CA ALA A 119 5.53 -5.20 8.26
C ALA A 119 4.12 -5.77 8.48
N TYR A 120 3.21 -5.57 7.51
CA TYR A 120 1.82 -6.01 7.57
C TYR A 120 1.29 -6.40 6.19
N ILE A 121 0.26 -7.25 6.18
CA ILE A 121 -0.55 -7.54 4.99
C ILE A 121 -2.00 -7.17 5.29
N VAL A 122 -2.63 -6.42 4.38
CA VAL A 122 -4.06 -6.09 4.41
C VAL A 122 -4.77 -6.97 3.39
N ALA A 123 -5.53 -7.96 3.87
CA ALA A 123 -6.30 -8.86 3.02
C ALA A 123 -7.66 -8.23 2.69
N THR A 124 -7.87 -7.89 1.42
CA THR A 124 -9.08 -7.22 0.93
C THR A 124 -10.05 -8.20 0.25
N THR A 125 -11.18 -7.70 -0.27
CA THR A 125 -12.09 -8.46 -1.13
C THR A 125 -11.99 -8.00 -2.59
N GLU A 126 -10.79 -7.65 -3.04
CA GLU A 126 -10.51 -7.39 -4.45
C GLU A 126 -10.49 -8.70 -5.25
N PHE A 127 -11.41 -8.87 -6.19
CA PHE A 127 -11.47 -10.07 -7.03
C PHE A 127 -10.82 -9.88 -8.40
N ARG A 128 -10.50 -8.66 -8.81
CA ARG A 128 -9.74 -8.41 -10.04
C ARG A 128 -8.33 -8.97 -9.88
N LEU A 129 -7.92 -9.77 -10.85
CA LEU A 129 -6.64 -10.48 -10.80
C LEU A 129 -5.47 -9.50 -10.81
N TYR A 130 -4.39 -9.88 -10.13
CA TYR A 130 -3.19 -9.06 -9.95
C TYR A 130 -3.47 -7.74 -9.22
N GLY A 131 -4.50 -7.72 -8.37
CA GLY A 131 -4.89 -6.60 -7.51
C GLY A 131 -4.03 -6.45 -6.25
N ASN A 132 -2.77 -6.88 -6.30
CA ASN A 132 -1.84 -6.80 -5.17
C ASN A 132 -0.91 -5.58 -5.34
N LEU A 133 -0.70 -4.85 -4.26
CA LEU A 133 0.17 -3.68 -4.21
C LEU A 133 1.03 -3.72 -2.95
N ILE A 134 2.32 -3.48 -3.07
CA ILE A 134 3.22 -3.21 -1.93
C ILE A 134 3.51 -1.72 -1.90
N LEU A 135 3.47 -1.10 -0.73
CA LEU A 135 3.79 0.31 -0.53
C LEU A 135 4.87 0.44 0.56
N LYS A 136 5.94 1.17 0.26
CA LYS A 136 6.99 1.53 1.22
C LYS A 136 6.67 2.86 1.89
N LYS A 137 6.68 2.88 3.22
CA LYS A 137 6.42 4.10 4.01
C LYS A 137 7.63 5.04 3.97
N GLY A 138 7.37 6.31 3.68
CA GLY A 138 8.35 7.40 3.70
C GLY A 138 8.46 8.12 5.04
N VAL A 139 9.26 9.19 5.02
CA VAL A 139 9.43 10.11 6.16
C VAL A 139 8.22 11.01 6.29
N VAL A 140 7.75 11.23 7.52
CA VAL A 140 6.75 12.26 7.83
C VAL A 140 7.49 13.51 8.30
N HIS A 141 7.38 14.61 7.56
CA HIS A 141 8.06 15.85 7.89
C HIS A 141 7.24 16.70 8.89
N PRO A 142 7.89 17.43 9.82
CA PRO A 142 7.17 18.23 10.81
C PRO A 142 6.16 19.23 10.23
N HIS A 143 6.50 19.87 9.10
CA HIS A 143 5.63 20.87 8.45
C HIS A 143 4.31 20.27 7.93
N GLU A 144 4.26 18.97 7.69
CA GLU A 144 3.06 18.26 7.23
C GLU A 144 2.07 18.02 8.38
N VAL A 145 2.59 17.84 9.60
CA VAL A 145 1.81 17.51 10.79
C VAL A 145 1.39 18.76 11.58
N TYR A 146 2.28 19.75 11.69
CA TYR A 146 2.09 20.91 12.55
C TYR A 146 1.66 22.18 11.80
N ARG A 147 0.88 22.04 10.72
CA ARG A 147 0.40 23.18 9.90
C ARG A 147 -0.16 24.30 10.79
N GLY A 148 0.41 25.51 10.67
CA GLY A 148 -0.03 26.70 11.40
C GLY A 148 0.57 26.88 12.80
N ARG A 149 1.58 26.09 13.19
CA ARG A 149 2.48 26.43 14.30
C ARG A 149 3.83 26.80 13.70
N ASP A 150 4.32 28.00 13.99
CA ASP A 150 5.70 28.36 13.68
C ASP A 150 6.61 27.37 14.41
N LEU A 151 7.18 26.43 13.66
CA LEU A 151 8.22 25.54 14.16
C LEU A 151 9.55 26.23 13.87
N PHE A 152 10.11 26.82 14.94
CA PHE A 152 11.45 27.40 15.13
C PHE A 152 12.27 27.77 13.88
#